data_AF-A0A931H883-F1
#
_entry.id   AF-A0A931H883-F1
#
_cell.length_a   1.000
_cell.length_b   1.000
_cell.length_c   1.000
_cell.angle_alpha   90.00
_cell.angle_beta   90.00
_cell.angle_gamma   90.00
#
_symmetry.space_group_name_H-M   'P 1'
#
loop_
_entity.id
_entity.type
_entity.pdbx_description
1 polymer ?
#
loop_
_entity_poly.entity_id
_entity_poly.type
_entity_poly.pdbx_seq_one_letter_code
_entity_poly.pdbx_strand_id
1 'polypeptide(L)'
;MLAALACAAPAQAQAPAAPSRGELLYNNHCIECHTSQIHWRDGKQVRDWAGLRAKVRFWQANAGLRWDDADITDVARYLDNTIYRLTPGTQRVGRAGEGAGVRRQPAGRA
;
A
#
# COMPACT_ATOMS: atom_id res chain seq x y z
N MET A 1 -62.03 -1.64 -13.78
CA MET A 1 -60.91 -2.27 -13.06
C MET A 1 -59.69 -2.26 -13.96
N LEU A 2 -58.73 -1.34 -13.78
CA LEU A 2 -57.44 -1.39 -14.47
C LEU A 2 -56.38 -1.82 -13.46
N ALA A 3 -55.87 -3.05 -13.64
CA ALA A 3 -54.72 -3.55 -12.90
C ALA A 3 -53.45 -3.11 -13.63
N ALA A 4 -52.72 -2.15 -13.07
CA ALA A 4 -51.38 -1.82 -13.53
C ALA A 4 -50.39 -2.84 -12.94
N LEU A 5 -49.86 -3.73 -13.78
CA LEU A 5 -48.74 -4.59 -13.42
C LEU A 5 -47.48 -3.74 -13.33
N ALA A 6 -47.01 -3.49 -12.10
CA ALA A 6 -45.69 -2.95 -11.86
C ALA A 6 -44.65 -4.05 -12.13
N CYS A 7 -43.84 -3.87 -13.19
CA CYS A 7 -42.66 -4.70 -13.42
C CYS A 7 -41.59 -4.36 -12.37
N ALA A 8 -41.38 -5.25 -11.41
CA ALA A 8 -40.23 -5.18 -10.52
C ALA A 8 -38.98 -5.63 -11.28
N ALA A 9 -38.06 -4.71 -11.55
CA ALA A 9 -36.75 -5.04 -12.08
C ALA A 9 -35.93 -5.79 -11.02
N PRO A 10 -35.16 -6.84 -11.38
CA PRO A 10 -34.32 -7.53 -10.41
C PRO A 10 -33.16 -6.61 -10.02
N ALA A 11 -32.99 -6.39 -8.71
CA ALA A 11 -31.77 -5.81 -8.17
C ALA A 11 -30.63 -6.83 -8.40
N GLN A 12 -29.78 -6.58 -9.39
CA GLN A 12 -28.58 -7.37 -9.60
C GLN A 12 -27.61 -7.06 -8.45
N ALA A 13 -27.53 -7.95 -7.46
CA ALA A 13 -26.48 -7.87 -6.46
C ALA A 13 -25.14 -8.13 -7.15
N GLN A 14 -24.34 -7.08 -7.38
CA GLN A 14 -22.97 -7.26 -7.86
C GLN A 14 -22.19 -8.06 -6.81
N ALA A 15 -21.62 -9.19 -7.22
CA ALA A 15 -20.69 -9.94 -6.38
C ALA A 15 -19.54 -9.00 -5.95
N PRO A 16 -19.06 -9.11 -4.70
CA PRO A 16 -17.93 -8.32 -4.25
C PRO A 16 -16.73 -8.55 -5.18
N ALA A 17 -16.04 -7.47 -5.54
CA ALA A 17 -14.85 -7.55 -6.38
C ALA A 17 -13.82 -8.48 -5.74
N ALA A 18 -13.13 -9.26 -6.56
CA ALA A 18 -12.04 -10.11 -6.08
C ALA A 18 -10.97 -9.26 -5.37
N PRO A 19 -10.41 -9.74 -4.24
CA PRO A 19 -9.41 -8.99 -3.50
C PRO A 19 -8.17 -8.76 -4.37
N SER A 20 -7.56 -7.59 -4.20
CA SER A 20 -6.33 -7.28 -4.92
C SER A 20 -5.16 -8.14 -4.43
N ARG A 21 -4.13 -8.32 -5.26
CA ARG A 21 -2.90 -9.02 -4.85
C ARG A 21 -2.29 -8.42 -3.57
N GLY A 22 -2.21 -7.09 -3.50
CA GLY A 22 -1.68 -6.39 -2.33
C GLY A 22 -2.52 -6.59 -1.06
N GLU A 23 -3.83 -6.67 -1.19
CA GLU A 23 -4.74 -6.98 -0.08
C GLU A 23 -4.50 -8.39 0.47
N LEU A 24 -4.38 -9.39 -0.42
CA LEU A 24 -4.10 -10.75 -0.02
C LEU A 24 -2.76 -10.86 0.70
N LEU A 25 -1.69 -10.26 0.14
CA LEU A 25 -0.37 -10.27 0.76
C LEU A 25 -0.37 -9.55 2.12
N TYR A 26 -1.05 -8.41 2.24
CA TYR A 26 -1.17 -7.69 3.49
C TYR A 26 -1.88 -8.52 4.57
N ASN A 27 -3.04 -9.09 4.24
CA ASN A 27 -3.87 -9.86 5.19
C ASN A 27 -3.19 -11.15 5.65
N ASN A 28 -2.36 -11.78 4.81
CA ASN A 28 -1.70 -13.03 5.17
C ASN A 28 -0.37 -12.83 5.90
N HIS A 29 0.28 -11.67 5.80
CA HIS A 29 1.66 -11.54 6.30
C HIS A 29 1.91 -10.32 7.17
N CYS A 30 1.32 -9.17 6.84
CA CYS A 30 1.60 -7.94 7.59
C CYS A 30 0.92 -7.96 8.95
N ILE A 31 -0.29 -8.51 9.05
CA ILE A 31 -1.05 -8.51 10.31
C ILE A 31 -0.68 -9.65 11.27
N GLU A 32 0.20 -10.57 10.86
CA GLU A 32 0.64 -11.68 11.71
C GLU A 32 1.50 -11.20 12.89
N CYS A 33 2.32 -10.16 12.67
CA CYS A 33 3.23 -9.63 13.69
C CYS A 33 2.77 -8.30 14.31
N HIS A 34 1.80 -7.59 13.72
CA HIS A 34 1.31 -6.33 14.27
C HIS A 34 -0.16 -6.06 13.92
N THR A 35 -0.89 -5.39 14.82
CA THR A 35 -2.27 -4.96 14.54
C THR A 35 -2.30 -3.75 13.60
N SER A 36 -3.45 -3.47 12.98
CA SER A 36 -3.64 -2.29 12.11
C SER A 36 -3.24 -0.97 12.80
N GLN A 37 -3.31 -0.92 14.13
CA GLN A 37 -2.95 0.25 14.94
C GLN A 37 -1.49 0.69 14.81
N ILE A 38 -0.60 -0.18 14.33
CA ILE A 38 0.81 0.15 14.10
C ILE A 38 0.99 1.26 13.06
N HIS A 39 0.07 1.40 12.10
CA HIS A 39 0.23 2.30 10.95
C HIS A 39 0.16 3.79 11.33
N TRP A 40 -0.45 4.10 12.48
CA TRP A 40 -0.62 5.47 13.00
C TRP A 40 -0.01 5.69 14.38
N ARG A 41 0.63 4.68 14.99
CA ARG A 41 1.22 4.82 16.33
C ARG A 41 2.40 5.81 16.30
N ASP A 42 2.50 6.63 17.35
CA ASP A 42 3.57 7.60 17.60
C ASP A 42 3.75 8.67 16.50
N GLY A 43 2.71 8.95 15.70
CA GLY A 43 2.76 9.98 14.66
C GLY A 43 3.72 9.68 13.51
N LYS A 44 4.24 8.44 13.40
CA LYS A 44 5.21 8.04 12.37
C LYS A 44 4.55 7.61 11.07
N GLN A 45 3.60 8.41 10.60
CA GLN A 45 2.91 8.16 9.33
C GLN A 45 3.86 8.42 8.16
N VAL A 46 3.86 7.54 7.15
CA VAL A 46 4.58 7.83 5.91
C VAL A 46 3.93 9.03 5.22
N ARG A 47 4.75 9.86 4.59
CA ARG A 47 4.27 11.09 3.96
C ARG A 47 4.15 10.92 2.46
N ASP A 48 4.96 10.10 1.83
CA ASP A 48 4.97 9.96 0.38
C ASP A 48 5.08 8.50 -0.07
N TRP A 49 4.90 8.32 -1.38
CA TRP A 49 4.87 7.00 -2.02
C TRP A 49 6.19 6.24 -1.88
N ALA A 50 7.33 6.96 -1.96
CA ALA A 50 8.64 6.35 -1.81
C ALA A 50 8.84 5.83 -0.38
N GLY A 51 8.46 6.62 0.62
CA GLY A 51 8.48 6.24 2.03
C GLY A 51 7.55 5.06 2.33
N LEU A 52 6.37 5.01 1.71
CA LEU A 52 5.46 3.88 1.84
C LEU A 52 6.09 2.58 1.29
N ARG A 53 6.60 2.61 0.06
CA ARG A 53 7.28 1.45 -0.54
C ARG A 53 8.51 1.03 0.27
N ALA A 54 9.29 1.97 0.78
CA ALA A 54 10.44 1.69 1.64
C ALA A 54 10.03 0.98 2.94
N LYS A 55 8.92 1.40 3.55
CA LYS A 55 8.37 0.77 4.76
C LYS A 55 7.92 -0.67 4.49
N VAL A 56 7.20 -0.90 3.39
CA VAL A 56 6.77 -2.25 2.98
C VAL A 56 7.99 -3.15 2.71
N ARG A 57 8.97 -2.64 1.96
CA ARG A 57 10.23 -3.37 1.66
C ARG A 57 10.99 -3.74 2.94
N PHE A 58 11.04 -2.84 3.92
CA PHE A 58 11.67 -3.09 5.21
C PHE A 58 10.97 -4.23 5.98
N TRP A 59 9.65 -4.15 6.13
CA TRP A 59 8.92 -5.13 6.94
C TRP A 59 8.84 -6.51 6.29
N GLN A 60 8.65 -6.59 4.97
CA GLN A 60 8.70 -7.89 4.29
C GLN A 60 10.08 -8.57 4.41
N ALA A 61 11.16 -7.77 4.48
CA ALA A 61 12.51 -8.30 4.66
C ALA A 61 12.69 -8.84 6.09
N ASN A 62 12.21 -8.11 7.10
CA ASN A 62 12.22 -8.56 8.48
C ASN A 62 11.39 -9.84 8.69
N ALA A 63 10.31 -10.01 7.92
CA ALA A 63 9.49 -11.22 7.90
C ALA A 63 10.04 -12.34 6.98
N GLY A 64 11.15 -12.11 6.26
CA GLY A 64 11.78 -13.12 5.41
C GLY A 64 10.97 -13.53 4.18
N LEU A 65 10.04 -12.70 3.71
CA LEU A 65 9.06 -13.06 2.67
C LEU A 65 9.62 -13.07 1.24
N ARG A 66 10.75 -12.38 1.02
CA ARG A 66 11.48 -12.33 -0.26
C ARG A 66 10.62 -11.84 -1.43
N TRP A 67 9.73 -10.89 -1.18
CA TRP A 67 8.89 -10.28 -2.21
C TRP A 67 9.71 -9.50 -3.24
N ASP A 68 9.22 -9.49 -4.47
CA ASP A 68 9.75 -8.66 -5.54
C ASP A 68 9.18 -7.23 -5.50
N ASP A 69 9.63 -6.39 -6.43
CA ASP A 69 9.19 -5.00 -6.50
C ASP A 69 7.72 -4.84 -6.89
N ALA A 70 7.12 -5.81 -7.60
CA ALA A 70 5.71 -5.78 -7.97
C ALA A 70 4.84 -6.05 -6.74
N ASP A 71 5.19 -7.05 -5.94
CA ASP A 71 4.53 -7.39 -4.69
C ASP A 71 4.61 -6.24 -3.68
N ILE A 72 5.79 -5.64 -3.53
CA ILE A 72 5.98 -4.45 -2.68
C ILE A 72 5.08 -3.30 -3.17
N THR A 73 4.97 -3.11 -4.48
CA THR A 73 4.17 -2.05 -5.09
C THR A 73 2.68 -2.28 -4.90
N ASP A 74 2.20 -3.51 -5.05
CA ASP A 74 0.79 -3.85 -4.88
C ASP A 74 0.36 -3.72 -3.42
N VAL A 75 1.18 -4.15 -2.46
CA VAL A 75 0.91 -3.95 -1.03
C VAL A 75 0.94 -2.47 -0.67
N ALA A 76 1.93 -1.71 -1.17
CA ALA A 76 1.97 -0.26 -0.95
C ALA A 76 0.73 0.44 -1.50
N ARG A 77 0.23 0.03 -2.67
CA ARG A 77 -1.00 0.58 -3.26
C ARG A 77 -2.23 0.25 -2.41
N TYR A 78 -2.33 -0.99 -1.93
CA TYR A 78 -3.41 -1.37 -1.02
C TYR A 78 -3.41 -0.52 0.26
N LEU A 79 -2.24 -0.34 0.88
CA LEU A 79 -2.08 0.48 2.08
C LEU A 79 -2.38 1.96 1.82
N ASP A 80 -2.01 2.49 0.65
CA ASP A 80 -2.34 3.86 0.27
C ASP A 80 -3.85 4.05 0.12
N ASN A 81 -4.52 3.14 -0.58
CA ASN A 81 -5.96 3.22 -0.81
C ASN A 81 -6.80 3.06 0.46
N THR A 82 -6.33 2.27 1.42
CA THR A 82 -7.13 1.90 2.61
C THR A 82 -6.76 2.69 3.85
N ILE A 83 -5.47 3.00 4.05
CA ILE A 83 -4.95 3.54 5.31
C ILE A 83 -4.32 4.92 5.13
N TYR A 84 -3.32 5.05 4.24
CA TYR A 84 -2.48 6.25 4.20
C TYR A 84 -3.07 7.43 3.41
N ARG A 85 -3.78 7.15 2.30
CA ARG A 85 -4.47 8.13 1.45
C ARG A 85 -3.59 9.33 1.09
N LEU A 86 -2.41 9.05 0.55
CA LEU A 86 -1.41 10.04 0.22
C LEU A 86 -1.94 11.05 -0.82
N THR A 87 -1.86 12.33 -0.51
CA THR A 87 -2.28 13.38 -1.46
C THR A 87 -1.31 13.48 -2.64
N PRO A 88 -1.77 13.92 -3.83
CA PRO A 88 -0.91 14.09 -5.01
C PRO A 88 0.31 14.99 -4.77
N GLY A 89 0.19 15.99 -3.87
CA GLY A 89 1.30 16.87 -3.49
C GLY A 89 2.42 16.14 -2.78
N THR A 90 2.09 15.14 -1.95
CA THR A 90 3.08 14.35 -1.24
C THR A 90 3.74 13.29 -2.12
N GLN A 91 3.04 12.77 -3.14
CA GLN A 91 3.66 11.88 -4.14
C GLN A 91 4.80 12.55 -4.93
N ARG A 92 4.72 13.88 -5.14
CA ARG A 92 5.75 14.67 -5.85
C ARG A 92 7.01 14.85 -5.03
N VAL A 93 6.89 15.01 -3.71
CA VAL A 93 8.04 15.15 -2.79
C VAL A 93 8.94 13.92 -2.84
N GLY A 94 8.35 12.72 -2.92
CA GLY A 94 9.10 11.46 -3.04
C GLY A 94 9.93 11.34 -4.34
N ARG A 95 9.48 11.93 -5.46
CA ARG A 95 10.22 11.89 -6.75
C ARG A 95 11.41 12.85 -6.80
N ALA A 96 11.37 13.95 -6.06
CA ALA A 96 12.47 14.92 -6.01
C ALA A 96 13.68 14.43 -5.18
N GLY A 97 13.48 13.42 -4.32
CA GLY A 97 14.53 12.85 -3.46
C GLY A 97 15.44 11.81 -4.13
N GLU A 98 15.10 11.30 -5.32
CA GLU A 98 15.81 10.19 -5.97
C GLU A 98 17.08 10.61 -6.75
N GLY A 99 17.44 11.89 -6.73
CA GLY A 99 18.58 12.46 -7.49
C GLY A 99 19.75 13.01 -6.66
N ALA A 100 19.66 13.06 -5.33
CA ALA A 100 20.66 13.74 -4.49
C ALA A 100 21.71 12.78 -3.89
N GLY A 101 22.64 12.34 -4.74
CA GLY A 101 24.04 12.09 -4.39
C GLY A 101 24.37 11.15 -3.23
N VAL A 102 24.44 9.84 -3.51
CA VAL A 102 25.42 8.97 -2.82
C VAL A 102 26.82 9.39 -3.30
N ARG A 103 27.45 10.32 -2.59
CA ARG A 103 28.91 10.45 -2.66
C ARG A 103 29.49 9.25 -1.92
N ARG A 104 29.93 8.25 -2.68
CA ARG A 104 30.79 7.19 -2.16
C ARG A 104 32.09 7.84 -1.71
N GLN A 105 32.35 7.81 -0.41
CA GLN A 105 33.66 8.13 0.13
C GLN A 105 34.62 7.02 -0.30
N PRO A 106 35.72 7.31 -1.03
CA PRO A 106 36.67 6.26 -1.38
C PRO A 106 37.40 5.82 -0.12
N ALA A 107 37.35 4.53 0.16
CA ALA A 107 38.29 3.89 1.07
C ALA A 107 39.65 3.78 0.37
N GLY A 108 40.67 4.43 0.95
CA GLY A 108 42.07 4.31 0.54
C GLY A 108 42.86 5.51 1.09
N ARG A 109 44.06 5.36 1.66
CA ARG A 109 45.03 4.27 1.66
C ARG A 109 46.09 4.52 2.74
N ALA A 110 46.73 3.42 3.15
CA ALA A 110 48.07 3.27 3.74
C ALA A 110 48.34 3.87 5.12
#